data_AF-A0A941DP25-F1
#
_entry.id   AF-A0A941DP25-F1
#
_cell.length_a   1.000
_cell.length_b   1.000
_cell.length_c   1.000
_cell.angle_alpha   90.00
_cell.angle_beta   90.00
_cell.angle_gamma   90.00
#
_symmetry.space_group_name_H-M   'P 1'
#
loop_
_entity.id
_entity.type
_entity.pdbx_description
1 polymer ?
#
loop_
_entity_poly.entity_id
_entity_poly.type
_entity_poly.pdbx_seq_one_letter_code
_entity_poly.pdbx_strand_id
1 'polypeptide(L)'
;LSHWLAKALRDARLTVEVAHDGADADALLHTQEYALVILDLSLPRMDGLDVLKRMRARGSKTPVLILTARGGLQDRVQGLNLGADDYLPKPFELAELE
;
A
#
# COMPACT_ATOMS: atom_id res chain seq x y z
N LEU A 1 -6.83 0.26 -12.01
CA LEU A 1 -5.50 0.71 -11.54
C LEU A 1 -4.70 -0.40 -10.86
N SER A 2 -5.21 -1.03 -9.79
CA SER A 2 -4.57 -2.20 -9.15
C SER A 2 -4.28 -3.34 -10.13
N HIS A 3 -5.21 -3.62 -11.05
CA HIS A 3 -5.04 -4.67 -12.06
C HIS A 3 -3.90 -4.39 -13.06
N TRP A 4 -3.69 -3.13 -13.44
CA TRP A 4 -2.62 -2.75 -14.36
C TRP A 4 -1.26 -2.72 -13.66
N LEU A 5 -1.21 -2.20 -12.43
CA LEU A 5 0.02 -2.19 -11.62
C LEU A 5 0.46 -3.63 -11.29
N ALA A 6 -0.47 -4.48 -10.87
CA ALA A 6 -0.18 -5.90 -10.64
C ALA A 6 0.28 -6.60 -11.93
N LYS A 7 -0.28 -6.24 -13.09
CA LYS A 7 0.18 -6.74 -14.38
C LYS A 7 1.61 -6.29 -14.69
N ALA A 8 1.93 -5.00 -14.54
CA ALA A 8 3.27 -4.47 -14.79
C ALA A 8 4.34 -5.14 -13.90
N LEU A 9 4.05 -5.29 -12.60
CA LEU A 9 4.94 -5.97 -11.65
C LEU A 9 5.12 -7.46 -11.98
N ARG A 10 4.05 -8.15 -12.40
CA ARG A 10 4.14 -9.55 -12.87
C ARG A 10 4.91 -9.67 -14.18
N ASP A 11 4.74 -8.73 -15.10
CA ASP A 11 5.51 -8.67 -16.35
C ASP A 11 7.01 -8.45 -16.05
N ALA A 12 7.34 -7.75 -14.95
CA ALA A 12 8.68 -7.66 -14.37
C ALA A 12 9.13 -8.91 -13.57
N ARG A 13 8.38 -10.02 -13.65
CA ARG A 13 8.62 -11.32 -13.00
C ARG A 13 8.56 -11.29 -11.46
N LEU A 14 7.82 -10.36 -10.89
CA LEU A 14 7.53 -10.34 -9.45
C LEU A 14 6.28 -11.19 -9.13
N THR A 15 6.30 -11.86 -7.98
CA THR A 15 5.12 -12.50 -7.41
C THR A 15 4.23 -11.41 -6.80
N VAL A 16 2.98 -11.31 -7.28
CA VAL A 16 2.04 -10.27 -6.83
C VAL A 16 0.74 -10.91 -6.35
N GLU A 17 0.44 -10.66 -5.07
CA GLU A 17 -0.86 -10.93 -4.46
C GLU A 17 -1.65 -9.62 -4.32
N VAL A 18 -2.97 -9.68 -4.47
CA VAL A 18 -3.84 -8.49 -4.47
C VAL A 18 -4.97 -8.69 -3.47
N ALA A 19 -5.08 -7.78 -2.50
CA ALA A 19 -6.25 -7.64 -1.64
C ALA A 19 -7.16 -6.52 -2.15
N HIS A 20 -8.47 -6.69 -2.01
CA HIS A 20 -9.47 -5.72 -2.48
C HIS A 20 -10.08 -4.87 -1.34
N ASP A 21 -9.74 -5.16 -0.09
CA ASP A 21 -10.15 -4.42 1.10
C ASP A 21 -9.13 -4.58 2.23
N GLY A 22 -9.28 -3.75 3.26
CA GLY A 22 -8.29 -3.67 4.34
C GLY A 22 -8.32 -4.86 5.30
N ALA A 23 -9.44 -5.59 5.42
CA ALA A 23 -9.51 -6.76 6.29
C ALA A 23 -8.73 -7.94 5.68
N ASP A 24 -8.94 -8.19 4.39
CA ASP A 24 -8.18 -9.20 3.65
C ASP A 24 -6.69 -8.82 3.57
N ALA A 25 -6.37 -7.52 3.38
CA ALA A 25 -5.00 -7.03 3.40
C ALA A 25 -4.32 -7.26 4.77
N ASP A 26 -4.96 -6.92 5.89
CA ASP A 26 -4.40 -7.13 7.24
C ASP A 26 -4.16 -8.63 7.51
N ALA A 27 -5.06 -9.50 7.06
CA ALA A 27 -4.91 -10.96 7.19
C ALA A 27 -3.71 -11.51 6.39
N LEU A 28 -3.54 -11.06 5.14
CA LEU A 28 -2.38 -11.43 4.32
C LEU A 28 -1.08 -10.94 4.94
N LEU A 29 -1.04 -9.68 5.37
CA LEU A 29 0.13 -9.07 6.03
C LEU A 29 0.40 -9.62 7.43
N HIS A 30 -0.51 -10.42 7.99
CA HIS A 30 -0.30 -11.13 9.24
C HIS A 30 0.32 -12.52 9.03
N THR A 31 0.06 -13.14 7.89
CA THR A 31 0.41 -14.54 7.62
C THR A 31 1.60 -14.70 6.68
N GLN A 32 1.93 -13.66 5.92
CA GLN A 32 2.99 -13.67 4.93
C GLN A 32 3.89 -12.44 5.03
N GLU A 33 5.17 -12.62 4.71
CA GLU A 33 6.12 -11.52 4.56
C GLU A 33 6.22 -11.11 3.09
N TYR A 34 6.17 -9.78 2.85
CA TYR A 34 6.29 -9.19 1.52
C TYR A 34 7.54 -8.33 1.45
N ALA A 35 8.13 -8.25 0.26
CA ALA A 35 9.26 -7.36 -0.02
C ALA A 35 8.83 -5.89 -0.20
N LEU A 36 7.58 -5.66 -0.61
CA LEU A 36 6.99 -4.34 -0.81
C LEU A 36 5.47 -4.44 -0.68
N VAL A 37 4.85 -3.42 -0.09
CA VAL A 37 3.40 -3.25 -0.05
C VAL A 37 3.02 -1.96 -0.76
N ILE A 38 2.06 -2.04 -1.69
CA ILE A 38 1.43 -0.88 -2.31
C ILE A 38 0.04 -0.74 -1.73
N LEU A 39 -0.18 0.31 -0.95
CA LEU A 39 -1.35 0.45 -0.08
C LEU A 39 -2.23 1.62 -0.51
N ASP A 40 -3.51 1.36 -0.79
CA ASP A 40 -4.50 2.43 -0.89
C ASP A 40 -5.03 2.77 0.51
N LEU A 41 -5.25 4.06 0.79
CA LEU A 41 -5.90 4.51 2.02
C LEU A 41 -7.43 4.38 1.96
N SER A 42 -8.01 4.37 0.77
CA SER A 42 -9.46 4.27 0.54
C SER A 42 -9.90 2.81 0.37
N LEU A 43 -9.53 1.95 1.31
CA LEU A 43 -9.93 0.55 1.31
C LEU A 43 -11.32 0.36 1.93
N PRO A 44 -12.17 -0.51 1.34
CA PRO A 44 -13.37 -0.99 2.02
C PRO A 44 -13.03 -1.75 3.30
N ARG A 45 -14.02 -1.93 4.18
CA ARG A 45 -13.99 -2.73 5.42
C ARG A 45 -12.99 -2.28 6.53
N MET A 46 -11.82 -1.77 6.17
CA MET A 46 -10.82 -1.22 7.08
C MET A 46 -10.01 -0.15 6.35
N ASP A 47 -9.77 0.99 7.00
CA ASP A 47 -9.00 2.10 6.44
C ASP A 47 -7.53 1.69 6.23
N GLY A 48 -6.89 2.13 5.14
CA GLY A 48 -5.51 1.76 4.86
C GLY A 48 -4.53 2.25 5.93
N LEU A 49 -4.77 3.39 6.59
CA LEU A 49 -3.93 3.84 7.70
C LEU A 49 -4.01 2.88 8.89
N ASP A 50 -5.18 2.25 9.13
CA ASP A 50 -5.32 1.23 10.16
C ASP A 50 -4.54 -0.05 9.80
N VAL A 51 -4.57 -0.46 8.53
CA VAL A 51 -3.74 -1.57 8.03
C VAL A 51 -2.26 -1.30 8.26
N LEU A 52 -1.77 -0.12 7.85
CA LEU A 52 -0.38 0.30 8.05
C LEU A 52 0.00 0.30 9.54
N LYS A 53 -0.84 0.90 10.38
CA LYS A 53 -0.62 1.00 11.82
C LYS A 53 -0.53 -0.39 12.46
N ARG A 54 -1.44 -1.30 12.13
CA ARG A 54 -1.42 -2.69 12.64
C ARG A 54 -0.19 -3.44 12.17
N MET A 55 0.17 -3.31 10.90
CA MET A 55 1.37 -3.93 10.32
C MET A 55 2.64 -3.48 11.05
N ARG A 56 2.78 -2.17 11.32
CA ARG A 56 3.92 -1.61 12.07
C ARG A 56 3.91 -1.99 13.54
N ALA A 57 2.74 -2.06 14.18
CA ALA A 57 2.60 -2.53 15.55
C ALA A 57 3.05 -4.00 15.72
N ARG A 58 2.94 -4.82 14.67
CA ARG A 58 3.49 -6.18 14.62
C ARG A 58 5.01 -6.23 14.38
N GLY A 59 5.68 -5.08 14.25
CA GLY A 59 7.12 -4.99 14.02
C GLY A 59 7.56 -5.22 12.57
N SER A 60 6.63 -5.30 11.61
CA SER A 60 6.98 -5.45 10.21
C SER A 60 7.75 -4.22 9.72
N LYS A 61 8.86 -4.49 9.03
CA LYS A 61 9.73 -3.49 8.38
C LYS A 61 9.55 -3.48 6.87
N THR A 62 8.55 -4.18 6.35
CA THR A 62 8.28 -4.21 4.91
C THR A 62 8.07 -2.79 4.40
N PRO A 63 8.78 -2.37 3.33
CA PRO A 63 8.56 -1.07 2.70
C PRO A 63 7.11 -0.90 2.24
N VAL A 64 6.54 0.29 2.46
CA VAL A 64 5.16 0.63 2.07
C VAL A 64 5.17 1.89 1.20
N LEU A 65 4.66 1.74 -0.01
CA LEU A 65 4.28 2.85 -0.88
C LEU A 65 2.77 3.10 -0.73
N ILE A 66 2.39 4.27 -0.23
CA ILE A 66 0.98 4.67 -0.23
C ILE A 66 0.61 5.15 -1.63
N LEU A 67 -0.44 4.57 -2.21
CA LEU A 67 -0.97 4.91 -3.52
C LEU A 67 -2.46 5.22 -3.41
N THR A 68 -2.83 6.49 -3.29
CA THR A 68 -4.22 6.87 -2.95
C THR A 68 -4.72 8.12 -3.64
N ALA A 69 -6.03 8.21 -3.85
CA ALA A 69 -6.69 9.44 -4.30
C ALA A 69 -6.92 10.45 -3.15
N ARG A 70 -6.68 10.02 -1.89
CA ARG A 70 -6.73 10.89 -0.72
C ARG A 70 -5.52 11.83 -0.68
N GLY A 71 -5.60 12.93 -1.44
CA GLY A 71 -4.51 13.89 -1.67
C GLY A 71 -4.31 14.98 -0.61
N GLY A 72 -4.99 14.91 0.53
CA GLY A 72 -4.86 15.91 1.58
C GLY A 72 -3.46 15.90 2.21
N LEU A 73 -2.87 17.08 2.46
CA LEU A 73 -1.58 17.22 3.15
C LEU A 73 -1.55 16.43 4.45
N GLN A 74 -2.66 16.43 5.19
CA GLN A 74 -2.79 15.72 6.46
C GLN A 74 -2.70 14.20 6.30
N ASP A 75 -3.32 13.61 5.27
CA ASP A 75 -3.27 12.17 5.02
C ASP A 75 -1.85 11.72 4.65
N ARG A 76 -1.15 12.52 3.84
CA ARG A 76 0.26 12.29 3.49
C ARG A 76 1.16 12.32 4.73
N VAL A 77 1.04 13.37 5.54
CA VAL A 77 1.84 13.53 6.76
C VAL A 77 1.56 12.39 7.74
N GLN A 78 0.29 11.99 7.91
CA GLN A 78 -0.06 10.86 8.77
C GLN A 78 0.52 9.55 8.27
N GLY A 79 0.40 9.24 6.97
CA GLY A 79 0.94 8.02 6.38
C GLY A 79 2.45 7.89 6.59
N LEU A 80 3.21 8.95 6.32
CA LEU A 80 4.66 8.97 6.52
C LEU A 80 5.03 8.85 8.00
N ASN A 81 4.34 9.56 8.90
CA ASN A 81 4.56 9.46 10.35
C ASN A 81 4.25 8.07 10.92
N LEU A 82 3.30 7.35 10.32
CA LEU A 82 2.99 5.97 10.67
C LEU A 82 4.00 4.96 10.12
N GLY A 83 5.00 5.42 9.36
CA GLY A 83 6.10 4.61 8.85
C GLY A 83 5.85 4.05 7.45
N ALA A 84 5.06 4.73 6.62
CA ALA A 84 5.15 4.54 5.18
C ALA A 84 6.47 5.15 4.66
N ASP A 85 7.04 4.53 3.63
CA ASP A 85 8.33 4.91 3.06
C ASP A 85 8.14 6.02 2.02
N ASP A 86 7.03 5.98 1.27
CA ASP A 86 6.69 7.02 0.31
C ASP A 86 5.17 7.11 0.07
N TYR A 87 4.78 8.17 -0.64
CA TYR A 87 3.40 8.52 -0.94
C TYR A 87 3.28 9.03 -2.39
N LEU A 88 2.40 8.40 -3.16
CA LEU A 88 2.09 8.73 -4.55
C LEU A 88 0.58 8.98 -4.72
N PRO A 89 0.14 10.22 -5.05
CA PRO A 89 -1.27 10.54 -5.23
C PRO A 89 -1.84 9.93 -6.53
N LYS A 90 -3.13 9.60 -6.55
CA LYS A 90 -3.86 9.24 -7.78
C LYS A 90 -4.59 10.46 -8.37
N PRO A 91 -4.57 10.66 -9.69
CA PRO A 91 -3.79 9.91 -10.69
C PRO A 91 -2.30 10.29 -10.64
N PHE A 92 -1.43 9.34 -10.98
CA PHE A 92 0.02 9.52 -11.14
C PHE A 92 0.44 9.17 -12.57
N GLU A 93 1.57 9.70 -13.02
CA GLU A 93 2.17 9.32 -14.30
C GLU A 93 3.14 8.14 -14.11
N LEU A 94 3.27 7.26 -15.11
CA LEU A 94 4.16 6.08 -15.01
C LEU A 94 5.61 6.45 -14.68
N ALA A 95 6.07 7.62 -15.13
CA ALA A 95 7.41 8.12 -14.89
C ALA A 95 7.70 8.36 -13.39
N GLU A 96 6.67 8.44 -12.53
CA GLU A 96 6.83 8.55 -11.09
C GLU A 96 7.10 7.19 -10.40
N LEU A 97 7.10 6.08 -11.16
CA LEU A 97 7.40 4.71 -10.69
C LEU A 97 8.72 4.14 -11.25
N GLU A 98 9.44 4.87 -12.10
CA GLU A 98 10.75 4.46 -12.66
C GLU A 98 11.93 4.75 -11.72
#